data_AF-A0A528CGI6-F1
#
_entry.id   AF-A0A528CGI6-F1
#
_cell.length_a   1.000
_cell.length_b   1.000
_cell.length_c   1.000
_cell.angle_alpha   90.00
_cell.angle_beta   90.00
_cell.angle_gamma   90.00
#
_symmetry.space_group_name_H-M   'P 1'
#
loop_
_entity.id
_entity.type
_entity.pdbx_description
1 polymer ?
#
loop_
_entity_poly.entity_id
_entity_poly.type
_entity_poly.pdbx_seq_one_letter_code
_entity_poly.pdbx_strand_id
1 'polypeptide(L)' 'ITGGKGVSAVVAGLKPSRSYDVEIVPATGLVQGKHYTDVNHVASLMADKLGGRAYQIHAPLFADSPAQRDMLMG' A
#
# COMPACT_ATOMS: atom_id res chain seq x y z
N ILE A 1 2.18 -5.21 1.04
CA ILE A 1 2.13 -5.04 -0.43
C ILE A 1 2.80 -3.73 -0.84
N THR A 2 3.27 -3.60 -2.08
CA THR A 2 3.80 -2.33 -2.60
C THR A 2 2.73 -1.60 -3.44
N GLY A 3 3.04 -0.37 -3.88
CA GLY A 3 2.30 0.29 -4.95
C GLY A 3 2.75 -0.14 -6.35
N GLY A 4 2.36 0.64 -7.36
CA GLY A 4 2.79 0.50 -8.75
C GLY A 4 1.80 -0.22 -9.66
N LYS A 5 1.91 0.03 -10.98
CA LYS A 5 0.95 -0.45 -12.00
C LYS A 5 0.78 -1.98 -12.02
N GLY A 6 1.87 -2.73 -11.81
CA GLY A 6 1.83 -4.19 -11.81
C GLY A 6 0.98 -4.74 -10.67
N VAL A 7 1.21 -4.25 -9.44
CA VAL A 7 0.42 -4.66 -8.28
C VAL A 7 -1.03 -4.18 -8.43
N SER A 8 -1.26 -2.95 -8.88
CA SER A 8 -2.61 -2.44 -9.18
C SER A 8 -3.36 -3.33 -10.15
N ALA A 9 -2.72 -3.82 -11.22
CA ALA A 9 -3.35 -4.71 -12.20
C ALA A 9 -3.69 -6.08 -11.62
N VAL A 10 -2.79 -6.65 -10.80
CA VAL A 10 -3.06 -7.91 -10.10
C VAL A 10 -4.26 -7.76 -9.16
N VAL A 11 -4.26 -6.72 -8.33
CA VAL A 11 -5.36 -6.45 -7.39
C VAL A 11 -6.68 -6.21 -8.12
N ALA A 12 -6.67 -5.44 -9.22
CA ALA A 12 -7.85 -5.23 -10.05
C ALA A 12 -8.44 -6.55 -10.58
N GLY A 13 -7.58 -7.50 -10.96
CA GLY A 13 -7.94 -8.82 -11.47
C GLY A 13 -8.41 -9.82 -10.40
N LEU A 14 -8.24 -9.54 -9.11
CA LEU A 14 -8.67 -10.45 -8.03
C LEU A 14 -10.20 -10.64 -8.07
N LYS A 15 -10.61 -11.91 -8.11
CA LYS A 15 -12.00 -12.40 -8.04
C LYS A 15 -12.09 -13.51 -6.97
N PRO A 16 -11.99 -13.16 -5.68
CA PRO A 16 -12.06 -14.14 -4.62
C PRO A 16 -13.45 -14.77 -4.56
N SER A 17 -13.53 -16.08 -4.31
CA SER A 17 -14.79 -16.83 -4.18
C SER A 17 -15.43 -16.72 -2.78
N ARG A 18 -14.73 -16.10 -1.83
CA ARG A 18 -15.15 -15.91 -0.44
C ARG A 18 -14.41 -14.73 0.19
N SER A 19 -14.90 -14.26 1.32
CA SER A 19 -14.15 -13.32 2.17
C SER A 19 -13.05 -14.04 2.97
N TYR A 20 -12.03 -13.27 3.32
CA TYR A 20 -10.88 -13.67 4.12
C TYR A 20 -10.71 -12.67 5.26
N ASP A 21 -10.52 -13.16 6.48
CA ASP A 21 -10.09 -12.32 7.61
C ASP A 21 -8.58 -12.08 7.48
N VAL A 22 -8.20 -11.04 6.75
CA VAL A 22 -6.81 -10.70 6.44
C VAL A 22 -6.54 -9.22 6.60
N GLU A 23 -5.29 -8.92 6.90
CA GLU A 23 -4.77 -7.57 7.04
C GLU A 23 -3.81 -7.26 5.89
N ILE A 24 -4.09 -6.18 5.16
CA ILE A 24 -3.26 -5.73 4.06
C ILE A 24 -2.38 -4.59 4.56
N VAL A 25 -1.09 -4.89 4.73
CA VAL A 25 -0.10 -3.94 5.27
C VAL A 25 0.79 -3.43 4.14
N PRO A 26 0.96 -2.10 3.96
CA PRO A 26 1.96 -1.53 3.07
C PRO A 26 3.38 -2.01 3.42
N ALA A 27 4.12 -2.48 2.42
CA ALA A 27 5.52 -2.92 2.57
C ALA A 27 6.52 -1.80 2.25
N THR A 28 6.03 -0.68 1.71
CA THR A 28 6.81 0.49 1.31
C THR A 28 6.10 1.75 1.77
N GLY A 29 6.85 2.82 2.01
CA GLY A 29 6.29 4.16 2.18
C GLY A 29 5.63 4.72 0.92
N LEU A 30 5.08 5.92 1.05
CA LEU A 30 4.45 6.65 -0.04
C LEU A 30 5.50 7.15 -1.04
N VAL A 31 5.17 7.10 -2.33
CA VAL A 31 5.98 7.70 -3.40
C VAL A 31 5.19 8.84 -4.02
N GLN A 32 5.81 10.03 -4.14
CA GLN A 32 5.18 11.15 -4.83
C GLN A 32 4.89 10.78 -6.29
N GLY A 33 3.63 10.90 -6.71
CA GLY A 33 3.21 10.53 -8.05
C GLY A 33 1.71 10.31 -8.19
N LYS A 34 1.31 9.37 -9.06
CA LYS A 34 -0.09 9.11 -9.40
C LYS A 34 -0.82 8.36 -8.29
N HIS A 35 -1.94 8.92 -7.83
CA HIS A 35 -2.82 8.33 -6.81
C HIS A 35 -3.27 6.89 -7.11
N TYR A 36 -3.45 6.49 -8.37
CA TYR A 36 -3.90 5.13 -8.73
C TYR A 36 -2.86 4.02 -8.51
N THR A 37 -1.58 4.40 -8.42
CA THR A 37 -0.47 3.47 -8.15
C THR A 37 0.08 3.63 -6.74
N ASP A 38 -0.55 4.49 -5.95
CA ASP A 38 -0.22 4.70 -4.55
C ASP A 38 -0.44 3.42 -3.74
N VAL A 39 0.48 3.14 -2.81
CA VAL A 39 0.45 1.89 -2.02
C VAL A 39 -0.77 1.83 -1.10
N ASN A 40 -1.19 2.96 -0.55
CA ASN A 40 -2.34 3.03 0.35
C ASN A 40 -3.63 2.77 -0.45
N HIS A 41 -3.77 3.35 -1.63
CA HIS A 41 -4.91 3.07 -2.51
C HIS A 41 -5.00 1.59 -2.90
N VAL A 42 -3.88 0.99 -3.31
CA VAL A 42 -3.84 -0.43 -3.71
C VAL A 42 -4.13 -1.36 -2.51
N ALA A 43 -3.65 -1.00 -1.31
CA ALA A 43 -3.92 -1.75 -0.09
C ALA A 43 -5.41 -1.74 0.27
N SER A 44 -6.05 -0.58 0.21
CA SER A 44 -7.50 -0.45 0.44
C SER A 44 -8.30 -1.25 -0.58
N LEU A 45 -7.99 -1.13 -1.88
CA LEU A 45 -8.69 -1.88 -2.93
C LEU A 45 -8.56 -3.40 -2.75
N MET A 46 -7.39 -3.87 -2.32
CA MET A 46 -7.16 -5.30 -2.07
C MET A 46 -7.94 -5.78 -0.84
N ALA A 47 -7.98 -5.00 0.24
CA ALA A 47 -8.76 -5.31 1.43
C ALA A 47 -10.26 -5.37 1.11
N ASP A 48 -10.79 -4.38 0.37
CA ASP A 48 -12.20 -4.34 -0.06
C ASP A 48 -12.59 -5.59 -0.85
N LYS A 49 -11.72 -6.03 -1.77
CA LYS A 49 -11.95 -7.25 -2.57
C LYS A 49 -11.90 -8.52 -1.73
N LEU A 50 -10.96 -8.61 -0.79
CA LEU A 50 -10.78 -9.81 0.03
C LEU A 50 -11.72 -9.86 1.24
N GLY A 51 -12.44 -8.78 1.55
CA GLY A 51 -13.25 -8.66 2.75
C GLY A 51 -12.43 -8.49 4.04
N GLY A 52 -11.20 -7.97 3.91
CA GLY A 52 -10.25 -7.75 5.00
C GLY A 52 -10.18 -6.28 5.43
N ARG A 53 -9.08 -5.92 6.10
CA ARG A 53 -8.77 -4.53 6.49
C ARG A 53 -7.43 -4.08 5.91
N ALA A 54 -7.29 -2.80 5.62
CA ALA A 54 -6.04 -2.21 5.15
C ALA A 54 -5.45 -1.26 6.19
N TYR A 55 -4.13 -1.33 6.36
CA TYR A 55 -3.38 -0.31 7.06
C TYR A 55 -2.90 0.76 6.10
N GLN A 56 -2.65 1.96 6.62
CA GLN A 56 -2.16 3.09 5.84
C GLN A 56 -0.79 3.50 6.38
N ILE A 57 0.13 3.79 5.47
CA ILE A 57 1.43 4.38 5.81
C ILE A 57 1.42 5.87 5.46
N HIS A 58 1.89 6.69 6.38
CA HIS A 58 2.01 8.15 6.20
C HIS A 58 3.46 8.62 6.12
N ALA A 59 4.41 7.68 6.09
CA ALA A 59 5.83 7.94 5.88
C ALA A 59 6.17 7.86 4.37
N PRO A 60 7.05 8.73 3.86
CA PRO A 60 7.55 8.63 2.49
C PRO A 60 8.48 7.41 2.34
N LEU A 61 8.57 6.86 1.13
CA LEU A 61 9.51 5.78 0.81
C LEU A 61 10.96 6.26 0.77
N PHE A 62 11.16 7.52 0.36
CA PHE A 62 12.48 8.13 0.22
C PHE A 62 12.57 9.35 1.13
N ALA A 63 13.73 9.50 1.78
CA ALA A 63 14.13 10.72 2.48
C ALA A 63 15.37 11.29 1.78
N ASP A 64 15.47 12.62 1.70
CA ASP A 64 16.56 13.28 0.97
C ASP A 64 17.88 13.26 1.76
N SER A 65 17.82 13.01 3.07
CA SER A 65 19.01 12.86 3.92
C SER A 65 18.81 11.81 5.03
N PRO A 66 19.90 11.23 5.57
CA PRO A 66 19.83 10.38 6.74
C PRO A 66 19.15 11.04 7.94
N ALA A 67 19.38 12.34 8.17
CA ALA A 67 18.75 13.09 9.25
C ALA A 67 17.21 13.12 9.11
N GLN A 68 16.69 13.32 7.89
CA GLN A 68 15.24 13.25 7.64
C GLN A 68 14.67 11.83 7.81
N ARG A 69 15.42 10.80 7.41
CA ARG A 69 15.04 9.41 7.70
C ARG A 69 14.93 9.20 9.21
N ASP A 70 15.92 9.65 9.97
CA ASP A 70 16.00 9.40 11.41
C ASP A 70 14.84 10.09 12.16
N MET A 71 14.38 11.26 11.70
CA MET A 71 13.15 11.90 12.20
C MET A 71 11.90 11.02 12.11
N LEU A 72 11.85 10.06 11.19
CA LEU A 72 10.74 9.12 11.00
C LEU A 72 10.92 7.82 11.80
N MET A 73 12.14 7.50 12.23
CA MET A 73 12.48 6.23 12.88
C MET A 73 12.42 6.30 14.41
N GLY A 74 12.52 7.50 15.00
CA GLY A 74 12.53 7.71 16.45
C GLY A 74 13.91 7.60 17.06
#